data_AF-A0A932YDU3-F1
#
_entry.id   AF-A0A932YDU3-F1
#
_cell.length_a   1.000
_cell.length_b   1.000
_cell.length_c   1.000
_cell.angle_alpha   90.00
_cell.angle_beta   90.00
_cell.angle_gamma   90.00
#
_symmetry.space_group_name_H-M   'P 1'
#
loop_
_entity.id
_entity.type
_entity.pdbx_description
1 polymer ?
#
loop_
_entity_poly.entity_id
_entity_poly.type
_entity_poly.pdbx_seq_one_letter_code
_entity_poly.pdbx_strand_id
1 'polypeptide(L)'
;MVGRILGVATNEDSLILDSFAGSGTTAHSVLALNKEDGGKRKFILVQQPHDTKENEKEKLNICEKITAERVRRVIQGYSYTTAVGKKEKVEGLGGSFTYASVGKPLFGEYRNFGKELPSYEDLAKYIFYTETSQEFDRKTLDEKTGKIGERGGVSYYLLYSPNGSKGRALDMEWLGSLKDKNKNLVVYCEKLWAHRSDLTEYERKAGRNVRVMTVPMQLK
;
A
#
# COMPACT_ATOMS: atom_id res chain seq x y z
N MET A 1 -15.36 28.07 -8.72
CA MET A 1 -16.17 27.46 -7.66
C MET A 1 -15.31 26.85 -6.55
N VAL A 2 -14.49 25.82 -6.84
CA VAL A 2 -13.64 25.15 -5.82
C VAL A 2 -12.68 26.10 -5.10
N GLY A 3 -12.00 27.00 -5.81
CA GLY A 3 -11.10 27.99 -5.19
C GLY A 3 -11.75 28.84 -4.08
N ARG A 4 -13.03 29.24 -4.25
CA ARG A 4 -13.77 29.98 -3.21
C ARG A 4 -14.01 29.13 -1.96
N ILE A 5 -14.33 27.84 -2.14
CA ILE A 5 -14.53 26.91 -1.02
C ILE A 5 -13.21 26.77 -0.26
N LEU A 6 -12.10 26.56 -0.96
CA LEU A 6 -10.78 26.43 -0.34
C LEU A 6 -10.36 27.72 0.39
N GLY A 7 -10.59 28.89 -0.19
CA GLY A 7 -10.25 30.16 0.44
C GLY A 7 -11.02 30.44 1.74
N VAL A 8 -12.22 29.88 1.90
CA VAL A 8 -13.02 30.02 3.14
C VAL A 8 -12.72 28.90 4.14
N ALA A 9 -12.52 27.68 3.66
CA ALA A 9 -12.47 26.49 4.49
C ALA A 9 -11.06 26.03 4.88
N THR A 10 -10.00 26.69 4.37
CA THR A 10 -8.62 26.24 4.58
C THR A 10 -7.69 27.39 4.95
N ASN A 11 -6.71 27.10 5.80
CA ASN A 11 -5.54 27.96 6.02
C ASN A 11 -4.51 27.77 4.92
N GLU A 12 -3.55 28.69 4.84
CA GLU A 12 -2.47 28.71 3.84
C GLU A 12 -1.55 27.49 3.84
N ASP A 13 -1.54 26.67 4.88
CA ASP A 13 -0.68 25.46 5.03
C ASP A 13 -1.47 24.15 5.07
N SER A 14 -2.78 24.19 4.78
CA SER A 14 -3.67 23.05 4.91
C SER A 14 -3.33 21.88 3.98
N LEU A 15 -3.68 20.66 4.40
CA LEU A 15 -3.70 19.47 3.55
C LEU A 15 -5.14 19.17 3.09
N ILE A 16 -5.38 19.23 1.78
CA ILE A 16 -6.68 19.04 1.16
C ILE A 16 -6.78 17.60 0.60
N LEU A 17 -7.82 16.86 0.98
CA LEU A 17 -8.15 15.56 0.39
C LEU A 17 -9.37 15.70 -0.53
N ASP A 18 -9.23 15.20 -1.75
CA ASP A 18 -10.32 15.01 -2.69
C ASP A 18 -10.37 13.54 -3.11
N SER A 19 -11.37 12.82 -2.62
CA SER A 19 -11.54 11.38 -2.86
C SER A 19 -12.23 11.06 -4.20
N PHE A 20 -12.65 12.07 -4.94
CA PHE A 20 -13.34 11.97 -6.24
C PHE A 20 -12.77 13.00 -7.20
N ALA A 21 -11.46 12.93 -7.42
CA ALA A 21 -10.72 13.99 -8.06
C ALA A 21 -11.22 14.34 -9.47
N GLY A 22 -11.76 13.36 -10.20
CA GLY A 22 -12.23 13.52 -11.56
C GLY A 22 -11.14 14.10 -12.45
N SER A 23 -11.36 15.27 -13.05
CA SER A 23 -10.34 15.96 -13.85
C SER A 23 -9.21 16.59 -13.01
N GLY A 24 -9.32 16.62 -11.68
CA GLY A 24 -8.32 17.15 -10.76
C GLY A 24 -8.47 18.63 -10.45
N THR A 25 -9.68 19.21 -10.58
CA THR A 25 -10.01 20.64 -10.36
C THR A 25 -9.53 21.18 -9.02
N THR A 26 -9.57 20.34 -7.98
CA THR A 26 -9.07 20.65 -6.64
C THR A 26 -7.58 20.99 -6.63
N ALA A 27 -6.72 20.17 -7.24
CA ALA A 27 -5.28 20.46 -7.30
C ALA A 27 -4.95 21.77 -8.03
N HIS A 28 -5.65 22.08 -9.13
CA HIS A 28 -5.47 23.38 -9.79
C HIS A 28 -5.89 24.53 -8.89
N SER A 29 -7.02 24.42 -8.20
CA SER A 29 -7.47 25.47 -7.28
C SER A 29 -6.47 25.69 -6.14
N VAL A 30 -5.89 24.61 -5.60
CA VAL A 30 -4.82 24.68 -4.58
C VAL A 30 -3.58 25.40 -5.12
N LEU A 31 -3.09 25.00 -6.29
CA LEU A 31 -1.90 25.62 -6.90
C LEU A 31 -2.13 27.09 -7.27
N ALA A 32 -3.34 27.44 -7.72
CA ALA A 32 -3.70 28.82 -8.04
C ALA A 32 -3.71 29.69 -6.79
N LEU A 33 -4.35 29.23 -5.71
CA LEU A 33 -4.37 29.95 -4.44
C LEU A 33 -2.97 30.13 -3.88
N ASN A 34 -2.15 29.08 -3.85
CA ASN A 34 -0.76 29.20 -3.38
C ASN A 34 0.07 30.22 -4.21
N LYS A 35 -0.20 30.34 -5.52
CA LYS A 35 0.45 31.35 -6.36
C LYS A 35 -0.08 32.76 -6.09
N GLU A 36 -1.37 32.88 -5.74
CA GLU A 36 -2.06 34.14 -5.46
C GLU A 36 -1.69 34.72 -4.08
N ASP A 37 -1.72 33.88 -3.03
CA ASP A 37 -1.55 34.30 -1.63
C ASP A 37 -0.18 33.93 -1.03
N GLY A 38 0.69 33.24 -1.79
CA GLY A 38 1.98 32.77 -1.28
C GLY A 38 1.89 31.57 -0.33
N GLY A 39 0.71 30.95 -0.24
CA GLY A 39 0.43 29.80 0.61
C GLY A 39 1.21 28.54 0.21
N LYS A 40 1.14 27.55 1.10
CA LYS A 40 1.83 26.25 1.02
C LYS A 40 0.86 25.08 1.17
N ARG A 41 -0.39 25.25 0.74
CA ARG A 41 -1.42 24.23 0.78
C ARG A 41 -0.98 23.01 -0.02
N LYS A 42 -1.27 21.81 0.49
CA LYS A 42 -0.95 20.53 -0.13
C LYS A 42 -2.24 19.80 -0.51
N PHE A 43 -2.18 18.87 -1.46
CA PHE A 43 -3.34 18.10 -1.87
C PHE A 43 -3.03 16.59 -1.95
N ILE A 44 -4.07 15.78 -1.69
CA ILE A 44 -4.15 14.36 -2.01
C ILE A 44 -5.37 14.19 -2.90
N LEU A 45 -5.15 13.65 -4.10
CA LEU A 45 -6.21 13.31 -5.04
C LEU A 45 -6.34 11.79 -5.10
N VAL A 46 -7.56 11.28 -4.92
CA VAL A 46 -7.90 9.88 -5.15
C VAL A 46 -8.89 9.83 -6.30
N GLN A 47 -8.65 8.92 -7.24
CA GLN A 47 -9.50 8.69 -8.40
C GLN A 47 -9.46 7.20 -8.75
N GLN A 48 -10.59 6.67 -9.18
CA GLN A 48 -10.66 5.34 -9.78
C GLN A 48 -10.24 5.41 -11.24
N PRO A 49 -9.51 4.40 -11.76
CA PRO A 49 -9.01 4.43 -13.14
C PRO A 49 -10.14 4.44 -14.17
N HIS A 50 -11.31 3.88 -13.84
CA HIS A 50 -12.47 3.79 -14.71
C HIS A 50 -13.72 4.19 -13.92
N ASP A 51 -14.53 5.06 -14.50
CA ASP A 51 -15.81 5.53 -13.94
C ASP A 51 -17.02 4.85 -14.62
N THR A 52 -16.81 4.19 -15.77
CA THR A 52 -17.80 3.43 -16.52
C THR A 52 -17.23 2.11 -17.02
N LYS A 53 -18.10 1.14 -17.32
CA LYS A 53 -17.71 -0.16 -17.90
C LYS A 53 -17.13 0.00 -19.29
N GLU A 54 -17.58 1.00 -20.03
CA GLU A 54 -17.08 1.37 -21.35
C GLU A 54 -15.62 1.83 -21.25
N ASN A 55 -15.33 2.74 -20.32
CA ASN A 55 -13.96 3.23 -20.09
C ASN A 55 -13.02 2.12 -19.60
N GLU A 56 -13.52 1.17 -18.81
CA GLU A 56 -12.78 -0.04 -18.44
C GLU A 56 -12.46 -0.90 -19.67
N LYS A 57 -13.44 -1.12 -20.56
CA LYS A 57 -13.25 -1.87 -21.81
C LYS A 57 -12.24 -1.21 -22.74
N GLU A 58 -12.27 0.11 -22.83
CA GLU A 58 -11.32 0.92 -23.60
C GLU A 58 -9.95 1.07 -22.91
N LYS A 59 -9.81 0.56 -21.68
CA LYS A 59 -8.61 0.69 -20.83
C LYS A 59 -8.19 2.16 -20.67
N LEU A 60 -9.14 3.07 -20.70
CA LEU A 60 -8.89 4.49 -20.46
C LEU A 60 -8.65 4.71 -18.97
N ASN A 61 -7.39 4.88 -18.58
CA ASN A 61 -7.02 5.20 -17.20
C ASN A 61 -7.20 6.70 -16.94
N ILE A 62 -8.31 7.08 -16.31
CA ILE A 62 -8.66 8.46 -15.98
C ILE A 62 -7.60 9.08 -15.06
N CYS A 63 -7.11 8.34 -14.08
CA CYS A 63 -6.11 8.83 -13.12
C CYS A 63 -4.85 9.32 -13.84
N GLU A 64 -4.34 8.54 -14.79
CA GLU A 64 -3.10 8.87 -15.50
C GLU A 64 -3.33 9.86 -16.65
N LYS A 65 -4.32 9.57 -17.51
CA LYS A 65 -4.51 10.26 -18.80
C LYS A 65 -5.28 11.57 -18.67
N ILE A 66 -6.12 11.70 -17.65
CA ILE A 66 -6.96 12.89 -17.46
C ILE A 66 -6.50 13.65 -16.22
N THR A 67 -6.59 13.04 -15.03
CA THR A 67 -6.33 13.73 -13.76
C THR A 67 -4.87 14.16 -13.66
N ALA A 68 -3.93 13.21 -13.71
CA ALA A 68 -2.50 13.49 -13.57
C ALA A 68 -1.99 14.37 -14.71
N GLU A 69 -2.44 14.10 -15.94
CA GLU A 69 -2.07 14.92 -17.10
C GLU A 69 -2.54 16.37 -16.97
N ARG A 70 -3.77 16.60 -16.50
CA ARG A 70 -4.24 17.96 -16.25
C ARG A 70 -3.40 18.65 -15.18
N VAL A 71 -3.06 17.96 -14.08
CA VAL A 71 -2.20 18.52 -13.03
C VAL A 71 -0.80 18.84 -13.56
N ARG A 72 -0.20 17.98 -14.40
CA ARG A 72 1.08 18.28 -15.08
C ARG A 72 0.99 19.57 -15.90
N ARG A 73 -0.04 19.72 -16.72
CA ARG A 73 -0.25 20.93 -17.55
C ARG A 73 -0.50 22.18 -16.73
N VAL A 74 -1.20 22.06 -15.60
CA VAL A 74 -1.41 23.20 -14.69
C VAL A 74 -0.10 23.62 -14.03
N ILE A 75 0.75 22.67 -13.65
CA ILE A 75 2.06 22.95 -13.05
C ILE A 75 3.01 23.58 -14.08
N GLN A 76 3.11 22.98 -15.27
CA GLN A 76 4.12 23.31 -16.29
C GLN A 76 3.68 24.42 -17.25
N GLY A 77 2.37 24.69 -17.34
CA GLY A 77 1.78 25.47 -18.41
C GLY A 77 1.56 24.63 -19.67
N TYR A 78 0.83 25.17 -20.63
CA TYR A 78 0.55 24.51 -21.91
C TYR A 78 0.25 25.55 -22.99
N SER A 79 0.29 25.12 -24.25
CA SER A 79 -0.12 25.94 -25.39
C SER A 79 -1.29 25.28 -26.12
N TYR A 80 -2.20 26.08 -26.65
CA TYR A 80 -3.35 25.58 -27.41
C TYR A 80 -3.70 26.54 -28.55
N THR A 81 -4.41 26.02 -29.55
CA THR A 81 -4.91 26.82 -30.67
C THR A 81 -6.39 27.09 -30.46
N THR A 82 -6.77 28.36 -30.49
CA THR A 82 -8.16 28.80 -30.42
C THR A 82 -8.94 28.43 -31.70
N ALA A 83 -10.27 28.51 -31.65
CA ALA A 83 -11.13 28.22 -32.80
C ALA A 83 -10.82 29.10 -34.04
N VAL A 84 -10.22 30.27 -33.83
CA VAL A 84 -9.80 31.22 -34.88
C VAL A 84 -8.36 31.00 -35.35
N GLY A 85 -7.71 29.89 -34.98
CA GLY A 85 -6.36 29.53 -35.43
C GLY A 85 -5.22 30.23 -34.69
N LYS A 86 -5.52 31.11 -33.72
CA LYS A 86 -4.51 31.79 -32.90
C LYS A 86 -3.95 30.85 -31.84
N LYS A 87 -2.61 30.72 -31.78
CA LYS A 87 -1.90 30.00 -30.71
C LYS A 87 -1.82 30.86 -29.46
N GLU A 88 -2.21 30.30 -28.33
CA GLU A 88 -2.11 30.93 -27.01
C GLU A 88 -1.31 30.04 -26.07
N LYS A 89 -0.62 30.68 -25.11
CA LYS A 89 0.20 30.02 -24.09
C LYS A 89 -0.34 30.38 -22.72
N VAL A 90 -0.58 29.35 -21.92
CA VAL A 90 -0.95 29.46 -20.51
C VAL A 90 0.31 29.18 -19.69
N GLU A 91 0.66 30.10 -18.80
CA GLU A 91 1.78 29.92 -17.88
C GLU A 91 1.47 28.89 -16.81
N GLY A 92 2.49 28.17 -16.37
CA GLY A 92 2.40 27.22 -15.26
C GLY A 92 2.18 27.91 -13.92
N LEU A 93 1.49 27.21 -13.02
CA LEU A 93 1.33 27.63 -11.63
C LEU A 93 2.51 27.20 -10.74
N GLY A 94 3.38 26.31 -11.24
CA GLY A 94 4.46 25.72 -10.45
C GLY A 94 3.96 24.64 -9.50
N GLY A 95 4.86 24.16 -8.63
CA GLY A 95 4.60 23.04 -7.71
C GLY A 95 4.98 21.67 -8.29
N SER A 96 4.61 20.61 -7.57
CA SER A 96 4.91 19.23 -7.94
C SER A 96 3.87 18.27 -7.36
N PHE A 97 3.75 17.08 -7.92
CA PHE A 97 2.98 16.00 -7.34
C PHE A 97 3.64 14.65 -7.63
N THR A 98 3.30 13.66 -6.81
CA THR A 98 3.68 12.26 -7.02
C THR A 98 2.44 11.48 -7.45
N TYR A 99 2.57 10.69 -8.51
CA TYR A 99 1.54 9.75 -8.93
C TYR A 99 1.83 8.38 -8.33
N ALA A 100 0.84 7.80 -7.65
CA ALA A 100 0.92 6.47 -7.06
C ALA A 100 -0.35 5.67 -7.39
N SER A 101 -0.20 4.37 -7.53
CA SER A 101 -1.31 3.43 -7.69
C SER A 101 -1.32 2.43 -6.53
N VAL A 102 -2.51 2.03 -6.10
CA VAL A 102 -2.64 0.92 -5.16
C VAL A 102 -2.27 -0.38 -5.89
N GLY A 103 -1.51 -1.25 -5.22
CA GLY A 103 -1.15 -2.56 -5.73
C GLY A 103 -2.35 -3.50 -5.86
N LYS A 104 -2.10 -4.75 -6.30
CA LYS A 104 -3.12 -5.79 -6.31
C LYS A 104 -3.70 -5.98 -4.90
N PRO A 105 -5.02 -6.20 -4.75
CA PRO A 105 -5.59 -6.56 -3.47
C PRO A 105 -4.92 -7.82 -2.91
N LEU A 106 -4.54 -7.78 -1.64
CA LEU A 106 -3.97 -8.95 -0.96
C LEU A 106 -5.03 -10.01 -0.68
N PHE A 107 -6.28 -9.58 -0.50
CA PHE A 107 -7.41 -10.46 -0.22
C PHE A 107 -8.56 -10.20 -1.19
N GLY A 108 -9.31 -11.25 -1.50
CA GLY A 108 -10.62 -11.17 -2.14
C GLY A 108 -11.71 -10.68 -1.18
N GLU A 109 -12.94 -10.60 -1.69
CA GLU A 109 -14.10 -10.01 -1.00
C GLU A 109 -14.38 -10.61 0.38
N TYR A 110 -14.12 -11.90 0.56
CA TYR A 110 -14.37 -12.63 1.81
C TYR A 110 -13.13 -12.74 2.71
N ARG A 111 -12.13 -11.86 2.53
CA ARG A 111 -10.83 -11.91 3.22
C ARG A 111 -10.05 -13.22 3.01
N ASN A 112 -10.30 -13.91 1.90
CA ASN A 112 -9.50 -15.05 1.44
C ASN A 112 -8.46 -14.59 0.41
N PHE A 113 -7.51 -15.44 0.03
CA PHE A 113 -6.52 -15.08 -0.99
C PHE A 113 -7.04 -15.11 -2.45
N GLY A 114 -8.36 -15.12 -2.65
CA GLY A 114 -8.95 -15.13 -3.99
C GLY A 114 -8.45 -16.30 -4.86
N LYS A 115 -8.31 -16.04 -6.18
CA LYS A 115 -7.77 -17.01 -7.16
C LYS A 115 -6.25 -16.98 -7.28
N GLU A 116 -5.61 -15.86 -6.93
CA GLU A 116 -4.17 -15.66 -7.02
C GLU A 116 -3.60 -15.49 -5.60
N LEU A 117 -2.77 -16.44 -5.19
CA LEU A 117 -2.04 -16.36 -3.94
C LEU A 117 -1.09 -15.14 -3.92
N PRO A 118 -1.04 -14.34 -2.84
CA PRO A 118 -0.18 -13.17 -2.77
C PRO A 118 1.29 -13.57 -2.79
N SER A 119 2.18 -12.66 -3.20
CA SER A 119 3.62 -12.92 -3.09
C SER A 119 4.04 -13.05 -1.62
N TYR A 120 5.16 -13.74 -1.37
CA TYR A 120 5.73 -13.85 -0.03
C TYR A 120 5.99 -12.47 0.58
N GLU A 121 6.56 -11.55 -0.21
CA GLU A 121 6.89 -10.19 0.22
C GLU A 121 5.63 -9.37 0.56
N ASP A 122 4.56 -9.46 -0.23
CA ASP A 122 3.33 -8.71 0.02
C ASP A 122 2.63 -9.18 1.30
N LEU A 123 2.61 -10.49 1.54
CA LEU A 123 2.06 -11.06 2.76
C LEU A 123 2.94 -10.73 3.98
N ALA A 124 4.27 -10.77 3.84
CA ALA A 124 5.21 -10.38 4.89
C ALA A 124 5.04 -8.90 5.29
N LYS A 125 4.92 -8.00 4.30
CA LYS A 125 4.64 -6.57 4.51
C LYS A 125 3.35 -6.37 5.30
N TYR A 126 2.27 -7.02 4.87
CA TYR A 126 0.97 -6.93 5.52
C TYR A 126 1.04 -7.41 6.97
N ILE A 127 1.57 -8.62 7.20
CA ILE A 127 1.67 -9.20 8.54
C ILE A 127 2.48 -8.29 9.46
N PHE A 128 3.67 -7.87 9.03
CA PHE A 128 4.54 -7.03 9.83
C PHE A 128 3.86 -5.70 10.20
N TYR A 129 3.22 -5.04 9.23
CA TYR A 129 2.48 -3.81 9.51
C TYR A 129 1.30 -4.06 10.46
N THR A 130 0.51 -5.12 10.28
CA THR A 130 -0.64 -5.40 11.15
C THR A 130 -0.23 -5.73 12.59
N GLU A 131 0.90 -6.40 12.79
CA GLU A 131 1.38 -6.76 14.13
C GLU A 131 2.12 -5.61 14.83
N THR A 132 2.75 -4.71 14.08
CA THR A 132 3.67 -3.71 14.66
C THR A 132 3.25 -2.27 14.45
N SER A 133 2.34 -1.99 13.53
CA SER A 133 2.06 -0.64 13.01
C SER A 133 3.33 0.11 12.55
N GLN A 134 4.32 -0.62 12.04
CA GLN A 134 5.57 -0.06 11.52
C GLN A 134 5.72 -0.36 10.02
N GLU A 135 6.49 0.50 9.34
CA GLU A 135 6.90 0.26 7.96
C GLU A 135 7.74 -1.01 7.87
N PHE A 136 7.49 -1.80 6.82
CA PHE A 136 8.25 -3.00 6.54
C PHE A 136 9.59 -2.66 5.88
N ASP A 137 10.69 -3.03 6.51
CA ASP A 137 12.02 -2.95 5.90
C ASP A 137 12.36 -4.26 5.20
N ARG A 138 12.48 -4.22 3.87
CA ARG A 138 12.86 -5.39 3.08
C ARG A 138 14.21 -5.99 3.51
N LYS A 139 15.11 -5.21 4.13
CA LYS A 139 16.41 -5.71 4.61
C LYS A 139 16.29 -6.65 5.81
N THR A 140 15.17 -6.60 6.56
CA THR A 140 14.93 -7.52 7.68
C THR A 140 14.36 -8.87 7.23
N LEU A 141 14.01 -8.98 5.96
CA LEU A 141 13.45 -10.19 5.37
C LEU A 141 14.55 -11.24 5.16
N ASP A 142 14.44 -12.34 5.88
CA ASP A 142 15.21 -13.55 5.61
C ASP A 142 14.26 -14.64 5.12
N GLU A 143 14.10 -14.69 3.80
CA GLU A 143 13.28 -15.69 3.16
C GLU A 143 13.80 -17.10 3.40
N LYS A 144 15.04 -17.37 3.83
CA LYS A 144 15.48 -18.75 4.08
C LYS A 144 14.92 -19.28 5.40
N THR A 145 14.99 -18.47 6.46
CA THR A 145 14.48 -18.82 7.79
C THR A 145 12.98 -18.55 7.93
N GLY A 146 12.44 -17.68 7.09
CA GLY A 146 11.08 -17.17 7.17
C GLY A 146 10.94 -15.96 8.08
N LYS A 147 12.03 -15.37 8.58
CA LYS A 147 11.97 -14.18 9.44
C LYS A 147 11.57 -12.97 8.60
N ILE A 148 10.52 -12.26 9.02
CA ILE A 148 10.03 -11.06 8.34
C ILE A 148 10.44 -9.77 9.05
N GLY A 149 10.74 -9.84 10.36
CA GLY A 149 11.25 -8.70 11.12
C GLY A 149 11.23 -8.93 12.63
N GLU A 150 11.63 -7.90 13.39
CA GLU A 150 11.56 -7.89 14.84
C GLU A 150 11.15 -6.52 15.38
N ARG A 151 10.38 -6.48 16.46
CA ARG A 151 9.98 -5.25 17.15
C ARG A 151 9.70 -5.52 18.62
N GLY A 152 10.21 -4.67 19.51
CA GLY A 152 9.87 -4.73 20.94
C GLY A 152 10.22 -6.07 21.62
N GLY A 153 11.29 -6.75 21.19
CA GLY A 153 11.68 -8.05 21.71
C GLY A 153 10.81 -9.23 21.22
N VAL A 154 10.03 -9.01 20.15
CA VAL A 154 9.25 -10.04 19.45
C VAL A 154 9.84 -10.24 18.05
N SER A 155 10.07 -11.49 17.64
CA SER A 155 10.43 -11.83 16.25
C SER A 155 9.20 -12.37 15.51
N TYR A 156 9.04 -11.93 14.27
CA TYR A 156 7.92 -12.29 13.40
C TYR A 156 8.41 -13.19 12.27
N TYR A 157 7.65 -14.26 12.00
CA TYR A 157 7.96 -15.26 10.99
C TYR A 157 6.76 -15.52 10.07
N LEU A 158 7.06 -15.82 8.81
CA LEU A 158 6.12 -16.25 7.79
C LEU A 158 6.61 -17.53 7.11
N LEU A 159 5.86 -18.61 7.30
CA LEU A 159 6.05 -19.91 6.70
C LEU A 159 4.95 -20.11 5.64
N TYR A 160 5.28 -19.70 4.41
CA TYR A 160 4.35 -19.63 3.29
C TYR A 160 5.06 -19.83 1.96
N SER A 161 4.42 -20.55 1.03
CA SER A 161 4.90 -20.75 -0.34
C SER A 161 3.78 -20.47 -1.35
N PRO A 162 3.85 -19.38 -2.15
CA PRO A 162 2.77 -19.02 -3.09
C PRO A 162 2.55 -20.03 -4.24
N ASN A 163 3.53 -20.89 -4.55
CA ASN A 163 3.49 -21.80 -5.72
C ASN A 163 3.24 -23.28 -5.34
N GLY A 164 2.82 -23.58 -4.12
CA GLY A 164 2.54 -24.97 -3.69
C GLY A 164 3.74 -25.93 -3.63
N SER A 165 4.96 -25.46 -3.91
CA SER A 165 6.20 -26.21 -3.74
C SER A 165 6.42 -26.44 -2.24
N LYS A 166 6.61 -27.70 -1.81
CA LYS A 166 6.80 -28.18 -0.41
C LYS A 166 6.59 -27.05 0.61
N GLY A 167 5.33 -26.76 0.92
CA GLY A 167 4.95 -25.64 1.78
C GLY A 167 5.74 -25.67 3.08
N ARG A 168 6.21 -24.51 3.53
CA ARG A 168 6.86 -24.39 4.84
C ARG A 168 5.81 -24.59 5.92
N ALA A 169 5.91 -25.71 6.61
CA ALA A 169 5.09 -25.99 7.77
C ALA A 169 5.79 -25.51 9.04
N LEU A 170 5.00 -25.19 10.05
CA LEU A 170 5.51 -25.09 11.41
C LEU A 170 5.61 -26.53 11.96
N ASP A 171 6.82 -27.07 11.98
CA ASP A 171 7.17 -28.38 12.53
C ASP A 171 8.35 -28.30 13.52
N MET A 172 8.66 -29.43 14.16
CA MET A 172 9.71 -29.50 15.17
C MET A 172 11.12 -29.37 14.59
N GLU A 173 11.32 -29.71 13.32
CA GLU A 173 12.60 -29.54 12.62
C GLU A 173 12.91 -28.05 12.43
N TRP A 174 11.93 -27.29 11.94
CA TRP A 174 12.03 -25.84 11.81
C TRP A 174 12.27 -25.17 13.17
N LEU A 175 11.50 -25.53 14.20
CA LEU A 175 11.67 -25.00 15.56
C LEU A 175 13.06 -25.31 16.15
N GLY A 176 13.60 -26.50 15.87
CA GLY A 176 14.95 -26.90 16.28
C GLY A 176 16.06 -26.17 15.52
N SER A 177 15.80 -25.75 14.28
CA SER A 177 16.74 -24.98 13.46
C SER A 177 16.80 -23.48 13.84
N LEU A 178 15.86 -23.00 14.66
CA LEU A 178 15.64 -21.58 14.89
C LEU A 178 16.77 -20.94 15.71
N LYS A 179 17.48 -20.00 15.07
CA LYS A 179 18.52 -19.16 15.70
C LYS A 179 18.01 -17.74 15.87
N ASP A 180 17.30 -17.48 16.97
CA ASP A 180 16.77 -16.15 17.28
C ASP A 180 17.05 -15.73 18.73
N LYS A 181 17.38 -14.46 18.97
CA LYS A 181 17.68 -13.93 20.31
C LYS A 181 16.43 -13.62 21.14
N ASN A 182 15.28 -13.41 20.50
CA ASN A 182 14.04 -12.99 21.15
C ASN A 182 13.30 -14.19 21.73
N LYS A 183 12.74 -14.02 22.93
CA LYS A 183 11.95 -15.05 23.60
C LYS A 183 10.56 -15.21 22.99
N ASN A 184 9.96 -14.10 22.57
CA ASN A 184 8.61 -14.05 22.05
C ASN A 184 8.65 -14.15 20.51
N LEU A 185 7.95 -15.13 19.98
CA LEU A 185 7.89 -15.42 18.55
C LEU A 185 6.44 -15.40 18.10
N VAL A 186 6.15 -14.71 17.00
CA VAL A 186 4.87 -14.79 16.31
C VAL A 186 5.11 -15.44 14.97
N VAL A 187 4.52 -16.62 14.74
CA VAL A 187 4.76 -17.43 13.55
C VAL A 187 3.47 -17.56 12.77
N TYR A 188 3.43 -16.93 11.60
CA TYR A 188 2.38 -17.13 10.61
C TYR A 188 2.73 -18.33 9.74
N CYS A 189 1.82 -19.30 9.64
CA CYS A 189 2.05 -20.50 8.83
C CYS A 189 0.83 -20.89 8.01
N GLU A 190 1.07 -21.41 6.81
CA GLU A 190 0.05 -22.09 5.99
C GLU A 190 -0.33 -23.44 6.61
N LYS A 191 0.65 -24.19 7.11
CA LYS A 191 0.49 -25.55 7.65
C LYS A 191 1.09 -25.64 9.04
N LEU A 192 0.32 -26.16 9.99
CA LEU A 192 0.77 -26.46 11.35
C LEU A 192 0.89 -27.98 11.50
N TRP A 193 2.12 -28.49 11.63
CA TRP A 193 2.41 -29.92 11.80
C TRP A 193 2.94 -30.25 13.19
N ALA A 194 3.34 -29.24 13.97
CA ALA A 194 3.65 -29.41 15.38
C ALA A 194 2.36 -29.60 16.20
N HIS A 195 2.29 -30.68 16.98
CA HIS A 195 1.19 -30.89 17.91
C HIS A 195 1.30 -29.92 19.10
N ARG A 196 0.18 -29.62 19.75
CA ARG A 196 0.14 -28.62 20.84
C ARG A 196 1.01 -29.04 22.04
N SER A 197 1.10 -30.34 22.34
CA SER A 197 1.99 -30.88 23.37
C SER A 197 3.45 -30.55 23.07
N ASP A 198 3.87 -30.74 21.82
CA ASP A 198 5.26 -30.62 21.40
C ASP A 198 5.69 -29.16 21.38
N LEU A 199 4.78 -28.25 20.97
CA LEU A 199 4.95 -26.81 21.10
C LEU A 199 5.16 -26.39 22.56
N THR A 200 4.32 -26.90 23.46
CA THR A 200 4.41 -26.58 24.90
C THR A 200 5.72 -27.08 25.50
N GLU A 201 6.16 -28.28 25.11
CA GLU A 201 7.44 -28.83 25.55
C GLU A 201 8.62 -28.04 24.98
N TYR A 202 8.55 -27.62 23.72
CA TYR A 202 9.54 -26.74 23.09
C TYR A 202 9.63 -25.39 23.81
N GLU A 203 8.50 -24.73 24.06
CA GLU A 203 8.44 -23.44 24.78
C GLU A 203 9.13 -23.55 26.15
N ARG A 204 8.86 -24.64 26.88
CA ARG A 204 9.48 -24.93 28.19
C ARG A 204 10.98 -25.17 28.09
N LYS A 205 11.43 -26.02 27.14
CA LYS A 205 12.87 -26.38 26.98
C LYS A 205 13.70 -25.22 26.44
N ALA A 206 13.17 -24.50 25.46
CA ALA A 206 13.87 -23.40 24.80
C ALA A 206 13.74 -22.07 25.55
N GLY A 207 12.85 -21.98 26.56
CA GLY A 207 12.56 -20.74 27.27
C GLY A 207 11.95 -19.66 26.35
N ARG A 208 11.11 -20.08 25.41
CA ARG A 208 10.48 -19.24 24.38
C ARG A 208 8.95 -19.28 24.50
N ASN A 209 8.29 -18.27 23.94
CA ASN A 209 6.85 -18.24 23.73
C ASN A 209 6.58 -18.19 22.23
N VAL A 210 5.78 -19.11 21.71
CA VAL A 210 5.48 -19.24 20.28
C VAL A 210 3.98 -19.05 20.07
N ARG A 211 3.61 -17.86 19.63
CA ARG A 211 2.24 -17.56 19.18
C ARG A 211 2.09 -17.95 17.71
N VAL A 212 1.34 -19.02 17.47
CA VAL A 212 1.07 -19.53 16.12
C VAL A 212 -0.18 -18.86 15.55
N MET A 213 -0.08 -18.35 14.33
CA MET A 213 -1.19 -17.79 13.56
C MET A 213 -1.34 -18.58 12.26
N THR A 214 -2.45 -19.29 12.10
CA THR A 214 -2.76 -19.92 10.81
C THR A 214 -3.23 -18.84 9.85
N VAL A 215 -2.59 -18.72 8.70
CA VAL A 215 -3.06 -17.82 7.65
C VAL A 215 -4.33 -18.45 7.05
N PRO A 216 -5.49 -17.76 7.01
CA PRO A 216 -6.74 -18.32 6.49
C PRO A 216 -6.66 -18.50 4.97
N MET A 217 -6.00 -19.57 4.53
CA MET A 217 -5.83 -19.95 3.13
C MET A 217 -6.93 -20.93 2.70
N GLN A 218 -8.20 -20.58 2.90
CA GLN A 218 -9.27 -21.32 2.21
C GLN A 218 -9.29 -20.89 0.74
N LEU A 219 -8.45 -21.54 -0.06
CA LEU A 219 -8.64 -21.65 -1.51
C LEU A 219 -9.83 -22.61 -1.69
N LYS A 220 -10.95 -22.10 -2.20
CA LYS A 220 -12.02 -22.97 -2.73
C LYS A 220 -11.69 -23.32 -4.17
#